data_AF-A0AAV0WRZ7-F1
#
_entry.id   AF-A0AAV0WRZ7-F1
#
_cell.length_a   1.000
_cell.length_b   1.000
_cell.length_c   1.000
_cell.angle_alpha   90.00
_cell.angle_beta   90.00
_cell.angle_gamma   90.00
#
_symmetry.space_group_name_H-M   'P 1'
#
loop_
_entity.id
_entity.type
_entity.pdbx_description
1 polymer ?
#
loop_
_entity_poly.entity_id
_entity_poly.type
_entity_poly.pdbx_seq_one_letter_code
_entity_poly.pdbx_strand_id
1 'polypeptide(L)'
;MRYTALYMARHNAIVARIKKAASTKFEVLSENQVLGNHCLRPDLVLKNGPNIFVVDVSVPFDNRLAAFETAAAEKKGKYEQLRAELAALHGCEATVVPFIVGALGS
;
A
#
# COMPACT_ATOMS: atom_id res chain seq x y z
N MET A 1 -0.49 18.57 2.64
CA MET A 1 -1.82 18.39 2.02
C MET A 1 -2.76 17.87 3.10
N ARG A 2 -3.81 18.61 3.49
CA ARG A 2 -4.75 18.17 4.54
C ARG A 2 -5.81 17.32 3.86
N TYR A 3 -5.80 16.00 4.08
CA TYR A 3 -6.82 15.13 3.51
C TYR A 3 -8.19 15.45 4.11
N THR A 4 -9.21 15.57 3.27
CA THR A 4 -10.58 15.78 3.73
C THR A 4 -11.14 14.51 4.36
N ALA A 5 -12.13 14.64 5.24
CA ALA A 5 -12.79 13.48 5.87
C ALA A 5 -13.38 12.52 4.81
N LEU A 6 -13.93 13.05 3.72
CA LEU A 6 -14.47 12.26 2.60
C LEU A 6 -13.38 11.50 1.84
N TYR A 7 -12.24 12.15 1.59
CA TYR A 7 -11.09 11.48 1.00
C TYR A 7 -10.63 10.30 1.86
N MET A 8 -10.51 10.52 3.17
CA MET A 8 -10.10 9.49 4.13
C MET A 8 -11.12 8.35 4.24
N ALA A 9 -12.42 8.65 4.20
CA ALA A 9 -13.46 7.64 4.19
C ALA A 9 -13.37 6.72 2.96
N ARG A 10 -13.13 7.30 1.78
CA ARG A 10 -12.93 6.53 0.55
C ARG A 10 -11.66 5.68 0.61
N HIS A 11 -10.55 6.27 1.02
CA HIS A 11 -9.29 5.58 1.21
C HIS A 11 -9.46 4.34 2.12
N ASN A 12 -10.06 4.54 3.30
CA ASN A 12 -10.28 3.47 4.27
C ASN A 12 -11.25 2.40 3.74
N ALA A 13 -12.27 2.79 2.98
CA ALA A 13 -13.17 1.84 2.33
C ALA A 13 -12.45 0.95 1.30
N ILE A 14 -11.48 1.50 0.55
CA ILE A 14 -10.67 0.74 -0.40
C ILE A 14 -9.75 -0.23 0.34
N VAL A 15 -9.02 0.25 1.37
CA VAL A 15 -8.15 -0.59 2.21
C VAL A 15 -8.94 -1.76 2.81
N ALA A 16 -10.12 -1.49 3.38
CA ALA A 16 -10.98 -2.52 3.96
C ALA A 16 -11.43 -3.57 2.93
N ARG A 17 -11.74 -3.16 1.70
CA ARG A 17 -12.10 -4.09 0.61
C ARG A 17 -10.92 -4.96 0.19
N ILE A 18 -9.73 -4.37 0.05
CA ILE A 18 -8.50 -5.11 -0.26
C ILE A 18 -8.23 -6.15 0.83
N LYS A 19 -8.26 -5.74 2.11
CA LYS A 19 -8.09 -6.64 3.25
C LYS A 19 -9.08 -7.80 3.23
N LYS A 20 -10.38 -7.50 3.03
CA LYS A 20 -11.43 -8.52 2.97
C LYS A 20 -11.24 -9.51 1.82
N ALA A 21 -10.77 -9.05 0.66
CA ALA A 21 -10.46 -9.93 -0.46
C ALA A 21 -9.21 -10.79 -0.16
N ALA A 22 -8.18 -10.16 0.40
CA ALA A 22 -6.91 -10.80 0.72
C ALA A 22 -7.04 -11.84 1.84
N SER A 23 -7.90 -11.64 2.84
CA SER A 23 -8.03 -12.53 4.01
C SER A 23 -8.44 -13.97 3.66
N THR A 24 -8.85 -14.24 2.42
CA THR A 24 -9.15 -15.60 1.95
C THR A 24 -7.90 -16.42 1.62
N LYS A 25 -6.78 -15.77 1.29
CA LYS A 25 -5.56 -16.42 0.77
C LYS A 25 -4.25 -15.86 1.35
N PHE A 26 -4.31 -14.69 1.97
CA PHE A 26 -3.15 -13.96 2.50
C PHE A 26 -3.31 -13.81 4.01
N GLU A 27 -2.18 -13.89 4.71
CA GLU A 27 -2.04 -13.51 6.10
C GLU A 27 -1.80 -11.99 6.18
N VAL A 28 -2.49 -11.29 7.08
CA VAL A 28 -2.27 -9.86 7.34
C VAL A 28 -1.22 -9.73 8.43
N LEU A 29 -0.01 -9.32 8.07
CA LEU A 29 1.09 -9.11 9.03
C LEU A 29 0.97 -7.79 9.78
N SER A 30 0.48 -6.74 9.11
CA SER A 30 0.20 -5.45 9.75
C SER A 30 -0.85 -4.66 8.97
N GLU A 31 -1.51 -3.75 9.67
CA GLU A 31 -2.47 -2.80 9.11
C GLU A 31 -2.23 -1.42 9.74
N ASN A 32 -1.96 -0.42 8.89
CA ASN A 32 -1.79 0.97 9.29
C ASN A 32 -0.89 1.13 10.52
N GLN A 33 0.25 0.44 10.54
CA GLN A 33 1.20 0.38 11.65
C GLN A 33 2.56 0.90 11.21
N VAL A 34 3.29 1.54 12.13
CA VAL A 34 4.68 1.96 11.90
C VAL A 34 5.58 0.73 11.85
N LEU A 35 6.37 0.62 10.78
CA LEU A 35 7.26 -0.50 10.49
C LEU A 35 8.63 -0.02 10.04
N GLY A 36 9.61 -0.90 10.24
CA GLY A 36 11.00 -0.68 9.86
C GLY A 36 11.67 0.43 10.67
N ASN A 37 12.89 0.75 10.28
CA ASN A 37 13.72 1.73 11.00
C ASN A 37 13.41 3.19 10.61
N HIS A 38 12.61 3.39 9.56
CA HIS A 38 12.33 4.71 8.95
C HIS A 38 10.96 5.27 9.33
N CYS A 39 10.33 4.71 10.37
CA CYS A 39 9.00 5.11 10.82
C CYS A 39 7.94 5.12 9.69
N LEU A 40 8.07 4.20 8.74
CA LEU A 40 7.15 4.11 7.60
C LEU A 40 5.86 3.42 8.02
N ARG A 41 4.73 3.88 7.49
CA ARG A 41 3.40 3.38 7.87
C ARG A 41 2.61 3.00 6.62
N PRO A 42 2.83 1.78 6.08
CA PRO A 42 2.02 1.29 4.97
C PRO A 42 0.59 0.99 5.43
N ASP A 43 -0.35 0.99 4.49
CA ASP A 43 -1.75 0.65 4.79
C ASP A 43 -1.90 -0.82 5.17
N LEU A 44 -1.27 -1.73 4.42
CA LEU A 44 -1.29 -3.16 4.69
C LEU A 44 0.07 -3.79 4.37
N VAL A 45 0.47 -4.77 5.19
CA VAL A 45 1.50 -5.73 4.83
C VAL A 45 0.88 -7.11 4.84
N LEU A 46 0.93 -7.77 3.69
CA LEU A 46 0.32 -9.08 3.45
C LEU A 46 1.39 -10.12 3.19
N LYS A 47 1.14 -11.36 3.59
CA LYS A 47 2.00 -12.51 3.30
C LYS A 47 1.19 -13.60 2.60
N ASN A 48 1.75 -14.17 1.54
CA ASN A 48 1.21 -15.34 0.86
C ASN A 48 2.34 -16.32 0.56
N GLY A 49 2.38 -17.40 1.33
CA GLY A 49 3.49 -18.34 1.32
C GLY A 49 4.82 -17.64 1.62
N PRO A 50 5.83 -17.73 0.74
CA PRO A 50 7.13 -17.08 0.91
C PRO A 50 7.13 -15.61 0.45
N ASN A 51 6.01 -15.04 0.00
CA ASN A 51 6.01 -13.70 -0.60
C ASN A 51 5.36 -12.69 0.35
N ILE A 52 5.99 -11.52 0.49
CA ILE A 52 5.47 -10.39 1.26
C ILE A 52 5.09 -9.25 0.32
N PHE A 53 3.97 -8.61 0.59
CA PHE A 53 3.44 -7.51 -0.20
C PHE A 53 3.21 -6.31 0.71
N VAL A 54 3.89 -5.20 0.41
CA VAL A 54 3.67 -3.90 1.05
C VAL A 54 2.66 -3.15 0.19
N VAL A 55 1.43 -3.01 0.66
CA VAL A 55 0.32 -2.40 -0.09
C VAL A 55 0.04 -1.02 0.49
N ASP A 56 -0.05 -0.01 -0.38
CA ASP A 56 -0.33 1.36 0.01
C ASP A 56 -1.27 2.01 -1.01
N VAL A 57 -2.43 2.49 -0.56
CA VAL A 57 -3.54 3.00 -1.37
C VAL A 57 -3.38 4.49 -1.61
N SER A 58 -3.49 4.92 -2.86
CA SER A 58 -3.52 6.34 -3.21
C SER A 58 -4.77 6.65 -4.00
N VAL A 59 -5.42 7.77 -3.70
CA VAL A 59 -6.59 8.24 -4.45
C VAL A 59 -6.27 9.58 -5.11
N PRO A 60 -5.34 9.63 -6.08
CA PRO A 60 -5.01 10.89 -6.74
C PRO A 60 -6.25 11.45 -7.46
N PHE A 61 -6.29 12.78 -7.60
CA PHE A 61 -7.25 13.40 -8.50
C PHE A 61 -6.95 12.98 -9.94
N ASP A 62 -7.99 12.74 -10.74
CA ASP A 62 -7.86 12.25 -12.12
C ASP A 62 -7.32 13.33 -13.05
N ASN A 63 -6.01 13.55 -12.97
CA ASN A 63 -5.28 14.48 -13.81
C ASN A 63 -4.41 13.74 -14.82
N ARG A 64 -5.01 12.77 -15.54
CA ARG A 64 -4.43 11.91 -16.59
C ARG A 64 -3.56 10.75 -16.05
N LEU A 65 -3.26 9.80 -16.95
CA LEU A 65 -2.48 8.58 -16.66
C LEU A 65 -1.12 8.88 -16.01
N ALA A 66 -0.44 9.95 -16.43
CA ALA A 66 0.85 10.35 -15.86
C ALA A 66 0.78 10.59 -14.35
N ALA A 67 -0.33 11.15 -13.83
CA ALA A 67 -0.49 11.36 -12.39
C ALA A 67 -0.56 10.03 -11.62
N PHE A 68 -1.15 8.99 -12.22
CA PHE A 68 -1.19 7.65 -11.62
C PHE A 68 0.17 6.98 -11.63
N GLU A 69 0.91 7.10 -12.74
CA GLU A 69 2.26 6.56 -12.88
C GLU A 69 3.23 7.22 -11.90
N THR A 70 3.19 8.55 -11.79
CA THR A 70 3.99 9.30 -10.82
C THR A 70 3.64 8.89 -9.40
N ALA A 71 2.35 8.83 -9.04
CA ALA A 71 1.93 8.40 -7.70
C ALA A 71 2.39 6.97 -7.38
N ALA A 72 2.30 6.05 -8.34
CA ALA A 72 2.78 4.69 -8.17
C ALA A 72 4.31 4.63 -8.00
N ALA A 73 5.06 5.38 -8.80
CA ALA A 73 6.52 5.43 -8.73
C ALA A 73 7.01 6.03 -7.41
N GLU A 74 6.39 7.12 -6.95
CA GLU A 74 6.69 7.73 -5.64
C GLU A 74 6.47 6.75 -4.50
N LYS A 75 5.37 5.99 -4.52
CA LYS A 75 5.09 4.97 -3.50
C LYS A 75 6.08 3.81 -3.54
N LYS A 76 6.47 3.33 -4.74
CA LYS A 76 7.53 2.32 -4.87
C LYS A 76 8.84 2.81 -4.27
N GLY A 77 9.27 4.03 -4.63
CA GLY A 77 10.48 4.63 -4.08
C GLY A 77 10.43 4.81 -2.56
N LYS A 78 9.30 5.30 -2.02
CA LYS A 78 9.10 5.53 -0.58
C LYS A 78 9.26 4.26 0.24
N TYR A 79 8.72 3.13 -0.22
CA TYR A 79 8.71 1.88 0.54
C TYR A 79 9.81 0.89 0.11
N GLU A 80 10.70 1.26 -0.81
CA GLU A 80 11.74 0.35 -1.29
C GLU A 80 12.68 -0.13 -0.17
N GLN A 81 13.01 0.76 0.76
CA GLN A 81 13.83 0.38 1.91
C GLN A 81 13.10 -0.56 2.87
N LEU A 82 11.82 -0.29 3.16
CA LEU A 82 10.99 -1.19 3.97
C LEU A 82 10.83 -2.56 3.31
N ARG A 83 10.68 -2.60 1.98
CA ARG A 83 10.62 -3.83 1.20
C ARG A 83 11.90 -4.66 1.40
N ALA A 84 13.08 -4.04 1.28
CA ALA A 84 14.35 -4.71 1.49
C ALA A 84 14.52 -5.21 2.95
N GLU A 85 14.11 -4.41 3.94
CA GLU A 85 14.13 -4.80 5.35
C GLU A 85 13.23 -6.02 5.62
N LEU A 86 12.01 -6.03 5.10
CA LEU A 86 11.08 -7.16 5.25
C LEU A 86 11.59 -8.42 4.53
N ALA A 87 12.18 -8.27 3.34
CA ALA A 87 12.78 -9.38 2.62
C ALA A 87 13.93 -10.03 3.42
N ALA A 88 14.80 -9.20 4.00
CA ALA A 88 15.90 -9.67 4.84
C ALA A 88 15.42 -10.33 6.14
N LEU A 89 14.43 -9.73 6.82
CA LEU A 89 13.90 -10.23 8.09
C LEU A 89 13.21 -11.59 7.95
N HIS A 90 12.48 -11.79 6.85
CA HIS A 90 11.70 -13.00 6.60
C HIS A 90 12.41 -14.01 5.69
N GLY A 91 13.59 -13.67 5.16
CA GLY A 91 14.36 -14.52 4.26
C GLY A 91 13.63 -14.84 2.96
N CYS A 92 12.87 -13.89 2.43
CA CYS A 92 11.87 -14.14 1.41
C CYS A 92 11.71 -12.96 0.43
N GLU A 93 10.96 -13.13 -0.67
CA GLU A 93 10.74 -12.03 -1.60
C GLU A 93 9.71 -11.04 -1.03
N ALA A 94 9.99 -9.75 -1.14
CA ALA A 94 9.05 -8.69 -0.80
C ALA A 94 8.84 -7.74 -1.98
N THR A 95 7.60 -7.30 -2.20
CA THR A 95 7.20 -6.42 -3.30
C THR A 95 6.38 -5.23 -2.78
N VAL A 96 6.64 -4.03 -3.30
CA VAL A 96 5.77 -2.85 -3.08
C VAL A 96 4.68 -2.82 -4.14
N VAL A 97 3.43 -2.82 -3.68
CA VAL A 97 2.23 -2.82 -4.51
C VAL A 97 1.44 -1.52 -4.26
N PRO A 98 1.75 -0.43 -4.99
CA PRO A 98 0.92 0.77 -4.92
C PRO A 98 -0.45 0.50 -5.54
N PHE A 99 -1.52 0.77 -4.79
CA PHE A 99 -2.88 0.61 -5.27
C PHE A 99 -3.47 1.98 -5.58
N ILE A 100 -3.42 2.38 -6.84
CA ILE A 100 -3.87 3.70 -7.30
C ILE A 100 -5.32 3.60 -7.79
N VAL A 101 -6.21 4.41 -7.22
CA VAL A 101 -7.62 4.48 -7.65
C VAL A 101 -7.96 5.92 -7.95
N GLY A 102 -8.39 6.22 -9.17
CA GLY A 102 -8.72 7.57 -9.58
C GLY A 102 -9.88 8.17 -8.78
N ALA A 103 -9.88 9.48 -8.52
CA ALA A 103 -10.95 10.13 -7.76
C ALA A 103 -12.35 10.02 -8.42
N LEU A 104 -12.46 9.65 -9.70
CA LEU A 104 -13.73 9.35 -10.37
C LEU A 104 -14.04 7.85 -10.45
N GLY A 105 -13.16 6.99 -9.93
CA GLY A 105 -13.37 5.55 -9.87
C GLY A 105 -12.87 4.78 -11.09
N SER A 106 -12.10 5.43 -11.97
CA SER A 106 -11.27 4.76 -12.98
C SER A 106 -10.12 3.96 -12.38
#